data_AF-A0A536WIN3-F1
#
_entry.id   AF-A0A536WIN3-F1
#
_cell.length_a   1.000
_cell.length_b   1.000
_cell.length_c   1.000
_cell.angle_alpha   90.00
_cell.angle_beta   90.00
_cell.angle_gamma   90.00
#
_symmetry.space_group_name_H-M   'P 1'
#
loop_
_entity.id
_entity.type
_entity.pdbx_description
1 polymer ?
#
loop_
_entity_poly.entity_id
_entity_poly.type
_entity_poly.pdbx_seq_one_letter_code
_entity_poly.pdbx_strand_id
1 'polypeptide(L)' 'MAQERAQRINREITVPEVRLVGEDGEQIGIVPVADAMARAEAAELDLVEIAPLAKPPVCRIMDFGKFKYREAKRAHEAK' A
#
# COMPACT_ATOMS: atom_id res chain seq x y z
N MET A 1 4.24 15.99 14.51
CA MET A 1 5.26 15.27 13.73
C MET A 1 4.72 13.87 13.46
N ALA A 2 3.90 13.73 12.42
CA ALA A 2 3.27 12.46 12.09
C ALA A 2 4.21 11.66 11.20
N GLN A 3 5.13 10.96 11.85
CA GLN A 3 5.77 9.72 11.39
C GLN A 3 5.95 9.61 9.86
N GLU A 4 7.01 10.21 9.33
CA GLU A 4 7.62 9.86 8.03
C GLU A 4 8.22 8.44 8.09
N ARG A 5 7.44 7.45 8.53
CA ARG A 5 7.83 6.06 8.31
C ARG A 5 7.60 5.80 6.84
N ALA A 6 8.69 5.51 6.14
CA ALA A 6 8.64 4.99 4.78
C ALA A 6 7.57 3.89 4.73
N GLN A 7 6.65 4.02 3.77
CA GLN A 7 5.59 3.04 3.57
C GLN A 7 6.22 1.68 3.30
N ARG A 8 5.78 0.67 4.05
CA ARG A 8 6.21 -0.71 3.82
C ARG A 8 5.61 -1.21 2.53
N ILE A 9 6.42 -1.92 1.75
CA ILE A 9 5.99 -2.48 0.47
C ILE A 9 6.32 -3.96 0.39
N ASN A 10 5.50 -4.71 -0.34
CA ASN A 10 5.77 -6.07 -0.76
C ASN A 10 6.23 -6.94 0.44
N ARG A 11 7.44 -7.49 0.36
CA ARG A 11 8.03 -8.39 1.38
C ARG A 11 8.32 -7.73 2.73
N GLU A 12 8.25 -6.41 2.84
CA GLU A 12 8.36 -5.71 4.13
C GLU A 12 7.09 -5.86 4.98
N ILE A 13 5.98 -6.28 4.36
CA ILE A 13 4.70 -6.51 5.03
C ILE A 13 4.68 -7.96 5.51
N THR A 14 4.86 -8.14 6.82
CA THR A 14 5.01 -9.46 7.46
C THR A 14 3.80 -9.91 8.30
N VAL A 15 2.74 -9.10 8.31
CA VAL A 15 1.50 -9.42 9.05
C VAL A 15 0.74 -10.56 8.35
N PRO A 16 0.01 -11.41 9.09
CA PRO A 16 -0.67 -12.56 8.50
C PRO A 16 -1.84 -12.15 7.58
N GLU A 17 -2.56 -11.09 7.94
CA GLU A 17 -3.75 -10.61 7.24
C GLU A 17 -3.72 -9.09 7.06
N VAL A 18 -4.32 -8.65 5.96
CA VAL A 18 -4.42 -7.24 5.58
C VAL A 18 -5.82 -6.94 5.06
N ARG A 19 -6.27 -5.69 5.24
CA ARG A 19 -7.41 -5.17 4.48
C ARG A 19 -6.89 -4.69 3.13
N LEU A 20 -7.28 -5.38 2.05
CA LEU A 20 -6.81 -5.13 0.70
C LEU A 20 -7.75 -4.22 -0.08
N VAL A 21 -7.14 -3.25 -0.76
CA VAL A 21 -7.76 -2.40 -1.77
C VAL A 21 -7.10 -2.69 -3.11
N GLY A 22 -7.89 -2.97 -4.15
CA GLY A 22 -7.40 -3.19 -5.51
C GLY A 22 -6.84 -1.92 -6.16
N GLU A 23 -6.24 -2.08 -7.34
CA GLU A 23 -5.63 -0.99 -8.10
C GLU A 23 -6.61 0.13 -8.49
N ASP A 24 -7.85 -0.24 -8.83
CA ASP A 24 -8.93 0.68 -9.19
C ASP A 24 -9.69 1.24 -7.98
N GLY A 25 -9.24 0.94 -6.76
CA GLY A 25 -9.90 1.35 -5.53
C GLY A 25 -11.02 0.40 -5.07
N GLU A 26 -11.17 -0.76 -5.71
CA GLU A 26 -12.08 -1.82 -5.27
C GLU A 26 -11.74 -2.29 -3.84
N GLN A 27 -12.75 -2.47 -2.99
CA GLN A 27 -12.56 -3.03 -1.65
C GLN A 27 -12.68 -4.56 -1.70
N ILE A 28 -11.53 -5.24 -1.76
CA ILE A 28 -11.47 -6.72 -1.79
C ILE A 28 -11.82 -7.30 -0.41
N GLY A 29 -11.50 -6.58 0.67
CA GLY A 29 -11.80 -6.98 2.05
C GLY A 29 -10.58 -7.48 2.80
N ILE A 30 -10.77 -8.34 3.79
CA ILE A 30 -9.67 -8.90 4.59
C ILE A 30 -9.19 -10.18 3.92
N VAL A 31 -7.90 -10.23 3.59
CA VAL A 31 -7.26 -11.39 2.94
C VAL A 31 -5.91 -11.69 3.59
N PRO A 32 -5.39 -12.92 3.47
CA PRO A 32 -4.02 -13.23 3.84
C PRO A 32 -3.02 -12.38 3.05
N VAL A 33 -1.91 -11.98 3.68
CA VAL A 33 -0.87 -11.19 3.00
C VAL A 33 -0.33 -11.90 1.75
N ALA A 34 -0.28 -13.24 1.77
CA ALA A 34 0.16 -14.03 0.62
C ALA A 34 -0.77 -13.87 -0.60
N ASP A 35 -2.09 -13.79 -0.40
CA ASP A 35 -3.04 -13.55 -1.49
C ASP A 35 -2.93 -12.10 -2.01
N ALA A 36 -2.79 -11.14 -1.09
CA ALA A 36 -2.55 -9.74 -1.46
C ALA A 36 -1.27 -9.57 -2.30
N MET A 37 -0.18 -10.26 -1.92
CA MET A 37 1.08 -10.28 -2.65
C MET A 37 0.93 -10.91 -4.04
N ALA A 38 0.25 -12.06 -4.14
CA ALA A 38 0.03 -12.74 -5.41
C ALA A 38 -0.80 -11.88 -6.39
N ARG A 39 -1.81 -11.16 -5.88
CA ARG A 39 -2.61 -10.23 -6.69
C ARG A 39 -1.81 -9.04 -7.18
N ALA A 40 -0.95 -8.48 -6.32
CA ALA A 40 -0.06 -7.39 -6.72
C ALA A 40 0.91 -7.84 -7.82
N GLU A 41 1.52 -9.03 -7.66
CA GLU A 41 2.40 -9.63 -8.67
C GLU A 41 1.67 -9.92 -9.98
N ALA A 42 0.44 -10.45 -9.93
CA ALA A 42 -0.38 -10.71 -11.11
C ALA A 42 -0.77 -9.44 -11.87
N ALA A 43 -0.89 -8.30 -11.17
CA ALA A 43 -1.15 -6.99 -11.75
C ALA A 43 0.13 -6.25 -12.17
N GLU A 44 1.32 -6.82 -11.95
CA GLU A 44 2.62 -6.15 -12.14
C GLU A 44 2.75 -4.83 -11.35
N LEU A 45 2.14 -4.79 -10.16
CA LEU A 45 2.11 -3.63 -9.25
C LEU A 45 2.70 -3.98 -7.88
N ASP A 46 2.85 -2.96 -7.03
CA ASP A 46 3.33 -3.14 -5.67
C ASP A 46 2.17 -3.27 -4.67
N LEU A 47 2.34 -4.14 -3.67
CA LEU A 47 1.51 -4.13 -2.47
C LEU A 47 2.06 -3.06 -1.51
N VAL A 48 1.35 -1.95 -1.36
CA VAL A 48 1.78 -0.82 -0.53
C VAL A 48 0.91 -0.72 0.72
N GLU A 49 1.54 -0.72 1.90
CA GLU A 49 0.85 -0.48 3.16
C GLU A 49 0.58 1.02 3.35
N ILE A 50 -0.70 1.41 3.24
CA ILE A 50 -1.13 2.82 3.33
C ILE A 50 -1.61 3.21 4.73
N ALA A 51 -2.03 2.25 5.55
CA ALA A 51 -2.45 2.50 6.93
C ALA A 51 -1.88 1.42 7.87
N PRO A 52 -0.62 1.58 8.35
CA PRO A 52 0.02 0.63 9.25
C PRO A 52 -0.66 0.52 10.63
N LEU A 53 -1.37 1.57 11.05
CA LEU A 53 -1.99 1.64 12.38
C LEU A 53 -3.40 1.02 12.42
N ALA A 54 -3.96 0.66 11.27
CA ALA A 54 -5.25 -0.01 11.20
C ALA A 54 -5.16 -1.47 11.67
N LYS A 55 -6.29 -2.03 12.12
CA LYS A 55 -6.41 -3.44 12.52
C LYS A 55 -7.55 -4.11 11.73
N PRO A 56 -7.25 -4.98 10.75
CA PRO A 56 -5.93 -5.28 10.18
C PRO A 56 -5.34 -4.07 9.41
N PRO A 57 -4.02 -4.02 9.17
CA PRO A 57 -3.39 -2.96 8.36
C PRO A 57 -4.01 -2.86 6.97
N VAL A 58 -4.12 -1.65 6.44
CA VAL A 58 -4.68 -1.44 5.09
C VAL A 58 -3.56 -1.42 4.07
N CYS A 59 -3.64 -2.32 3.10
CA CYS A 59 -2.75 -2.38 1.95
C CYS A 59 -3.53 -2.09 0.67
N ARG A 60 -2.87 -1.41 -0.27
CA ARG A 60 -3.42 -1.13 -1.61
C ARG A 60 -2.43 -1.60 -2.67
N ILE A 61 -2.95 -2.22 -3.71
CA ILE A 61 -2.19 -2.56 -4.92
C ILE A 61 -2.02 -1.27 -5.74
N MET A 62 -0.79 -0.80 -5.94
CA MET A 62 -0.52 0.40 -6.75
C MET A 62 0.94 0.50 -7.19
N ASP A 63 1.21 1.37 -8.16
CA ASP A 63 2.58 1.76 -8.55
C ASP A 63 3.20 2.69 -7.48
N PHE A 64 4.13 2.15 -6.69
CA PHE A 64 4.75 2.89 -5.59
C PHE A 64 5.64 4.05 -6.07
N GLY A 65 6.30 3.88 -7.22
CA GLY A 65 7.14 4.91 -7.82
C GLY A 65 6.35 6.15 -8.20
N LYS A 66 5.23 5.96 -8.91
CA LYS A 66 4.29 7.04 -9.25
C LYS A 66 3.63 7.65 -8.02
N PHE A 67 3.33 6.85 -7.00
CA PHE A 67 2.79 7.35 -5.74
C PHE A 67 3.76 8.33 -5.07
N LYS A 68 5.02 7.93 -4.87
CA LYS A 68 6.06 8.79 -4.28
C LYS A 68 6.29 10.06 -5.07
N TYR A 69 6.30 9.98 -6.41
CA TYR A 69 6.45 11.15 -7.25
C TYR A 69 5.30 12.16 -7.07
N ARG A 70 4.05 11.68 -7.04
CA ARG A 70 2.88 12.54 -6.82
C ARG A 70 2.88 13.20 -5.45
N GLU A 71 3.26 12.47 -4.41
CA GLU A 71 3.37 13.03 -3.05
C GLU A 71 4.48 14.08 -2.95
N ALA A 72 5.66 13.81 -3.54
CA ALA A 72 6.77 14.76 -3.57
C ALA A 72 6.39 16.05 -4.34
N LYS A 73 5.69 15.92 -5.46
CA LYS A 73 5.21 17.07 -6.23
C LYS A 73 4.19 17.91 -5.44
N ARG A 74 3.22 17.28 -4.79
CA ARG A 74 2.24 17.96 -3.93
C ARG A 74 2.89 18.69 -2.75
N ALA A 75 3.89 18.06 -2.12
CA ALA A 75 4.64 18.67 -1.03
C ALA A 75 5.44 19.91 -1.48
N HIS A 76 5.92 19.91 -2.73
CA HIS A 76 6.64 21.05 -3.31
C HIS A 76 5.70 22.19 -3.76
N GLU A 77 4.50 21.88 -4.25
CA GLU A 77 3.51 22.89 -4.67
C GLU A 77 2.80 23.56 -3.47
N ALA A 78 2.80 22.91 -2.30
CA ALA A 78 2.21 23.44 -1.08
C ALA A 78 3.16 24.31 -0.24
N LYS A 79 4.34 24.66 -0.78
CA LYS A 79 5.40 25.43 -0.10
C LYS A 79 5.59 26.79 -0.77
#